data_AF-A0A7Y6AI81-F1
#
_entry.id   AF-A0A7Y6AI81-F1
#
_cell.length_a   1.000
_cell.length_b   1.000
_cell.length_c   1.000
_cell.angle_alpha   90.00
_cell.angle_beta   90.00
_cell.angle_gamma   90.00
#
_symmetry.space_group_name_H-M   'P 1'
#
loop_
_entity.id
_entity.type
_entity.pdbx_description
1 polymer ?
#
loop_
_entity_poly.entity_id
_entity_poly.type
_entity_poly.pdbx_seq_one_letter_code
_entity_poly.pdbx_strand_id
1 'polypeptide(L)' 'MRRSPVVLLPVIPIVALLSAVYLPFVNTEGLWFGVPRLFVWCSLWVFMITPTLLIVDRDRRAREARAGQAAAAAAKEGGR' A
#
# COMPACT_ATOMS: atom_id res chain seq x y z
N MET A 1 -11.79 13.97 11.08
CA MET A 1 -11.27 12.84 10.28
C MET A 1 -9.98 13.25 9.57
N ARG A 2 -8.81 13.08 10.20
CA ARG A 2 -7.52 13.29 9.51
C ARG A 2 -7.22 12.04 8.69
N ARG A 3 -7.59 12.04 7.40
CA ARG A 3 -7.24 10.95 6.48
C ARG A 3 -5.72 10.88 6.42
N SER A 4 -5.14 9.83 7.02
CA SER A 4 -3.70 9.65 6.97
C SER A 4 -3.32 9.29 5.54
N PRO A 5 -2.34 9.98 4.93
CA PRO A 5 -1.94 9.74 3.54
C PRO A 5 -1.49 8.29 3.30
N VAL A 6 -1.12 7.57 4.35
CA VAL A 6 -0.81 6.12 4.35
C VAL A 6 -1.99 5.26 3.88
N VAL A 7 -3.25 5.68 4.10
CA VAL A 7 -4.44 4.95 3.61
C VAL A 7 -4.59 5.10 2.08
N LEU A 8 -3.99 6.13 1.47
CA LEU A 8 -3.97 6.30 0.02
C LEU A 8 -2.91 5.45 -0.68
N LEU A 9 -1.91 4.93 0.06
CA LEU A 9 -0.84 4.11 -0.51
C LEU A 9 -1.36 2.91 -1.36
N PRO A 10 -2.38 2.14 -0.93
CA PRO A 10 -2.95 1.06 -1.74
C PRO A 10 -3.75 1.51 -2.96
N VAL A 11 -4.09 2.79 -3.06
CA VAL A 11 -4.76 3.32 -4.27
C VAL A 11 -3.79 3.32 -5.45
N ILE A 12 -2.49 3.46 -5.20
CA ILE A 12 -1.45 3.50 -6.24
C ILE A 12 -1.45 2.21 -7.09
N PRO A 13 -1.30 0.99 -6.53
CA PRO A 13 -1.33 -0.24 -7.33
C PRO A 13 -2.68 -0.49 -8.02
N ILE A 14 -3.80 -0.08 -7.41
CA ILE A 14 -5.14 -0.22 -8.01
C ILE A 14 -5.24 0.64 -9.27
N VAL A 15 -4.88 1.93 -9.17
CA VAL A 15 -4.91 2.85 -10.31
C VAL A 15 -3.93 2.40 -11.40
N ALA A 16 -2.75 1.92 -11.02
CA ALA A 16 -1.76 1.42 -11.97
C ALA A 16 -2.24 0.17 -12.73
N LEU A 17 -2.94 -0.75 -12.08
CA LEU A 17 -3.58 -1.90 -12.73
C LEU A 17 -4.72 -1.47 -13.66
N LEU A 18 -5.58 -0.54 -13.23
CA LEU A 18 -6.66 -0.01 -14.07
C LEU A 18 -6.14 0.76 -15.29
N SER A 19 -5.03 1.48 -15.12
CA SER A 19 -4.37 2.22 -16.20
C SER A 19 -3.77 1.30 -17.28
N ALA A 20 -3.52 0.03 -16.97
CA ALA A 20 -2.98 -0.94 -17.92
C ALA A 20 -3.85 -1.08 -19.19
N VAL A 21 -5.17 -0.87 -19.06
CA VAL A 21 -6.14 -0.93 -20.18
C VAL A 21 -6.02 0.28 -21.10
N TYR A 22 -5.63 1.45 -20.57
CA TYR A 22 -5.59 2.71 -21.30
C TYR A 22 -4.20 3.06 -21.86
N LEU A 23 -3.13 2.38 -21.41
CA LEU A 23 -1.76 2.67 -21.88
C LEU A 23 -1.38 1.85 -23.13
N PRO A 24 -1.18 2.49 -24.31
CA PRO A 24 -0.73 1.80 -25.52
C PRO A 24 0.69 1.21 -25.39
N PHE A 25 1.48 1.67 -24.42
CA PHE A 25 2.81 1.10 -24.10
C PHE A 25 2.75 -0.31 -23.52
N VAL A 26 1.67 -0.61 -22.79
CA VAL A 26 1.41 -1.94 -22.22
C VAL A 26 0.74 -2.84 -23.26
N ASN A 27 -0.09 -2.24 -24.11
CA ASN A 27 -0.89 -2.89 -25.15
C ASN A 27 -0.27 -2.82 -26.56
N THR A 28 1.06 -2.81 -26.66
CA THR A 28 1.75 -2.92 -27.95
C THR A 28 2.32 -4.34 -28.10
N GLU A 29 2.44 -4.83 -29.34
CA GLU A 29 2.81 -6.22 -29.66
C GLU A 29 4.24 -6.66 -29.25
N GLY A 30 5.09 -5.76 -28.79
CA GLY A 30 6.40 -6.08 -28.26
C GLY A 30 6.34 -7.08 -27.09
N LEU A 31 6.96 -8.24 -27.30
CA LEU A 31 7.23 -9.25 -26.28
C LEU A 31 8.43 -8.79 -25.43
N TRP A 32 8.24 -8.64 -24.12
CA TRP A 32 9.34 -8.39 -23.19
C TRP A 32 9.73 -9.73 -22.57
N PHE A 33 10.98 -10.17 -22.71
CA PHE A 33 11.43 -11.52 -22.30
C PHE A 33 10.61 -12.69 -22.92
N GLY A 34 9.94 -12.48 -24.05
CA GLY A 34 9.07 -13.50 -24.67
C GLY A 34 7.64 -13.53 -24.15
N VAL A 35 7.26 -12.66 -23.21
CA VAL A 35 5.90 -12.54 -22.67
C VAL A 35 5.29 -11.17 -22.97
N PRO A 36 3.95 -11.06 -23.07
CA PRO A 36 3.27 -9.78 -23.29
C PRO A 36 3.64 -8.77 -22.21
N ARG A 37 3.95 -7.53 -22.61
CA ARG A 37 4.27 -6.43 -21.66
C ARG A 37 3.19 -6.19 -20.61
N LEU A 38 1.93 -6.46 -20.97
CA LEU A 38 0.80 -6.50 -20.05
C LEU A 38 1.02 -7.45 -18.87
N PHE A 39 1.55 -8.64 -19.13
CA PHE A 39 1.79 -9.64 -18.09
C PHE A 39 2.86 -9.17 -17.11
N VAL A 40 3.94 -8.56 -17.62
CA VAL A 40 5.01 -8.04 -16.76
C VAL A 40 4.54 -6.83 -15.95
N TRP A 41 3.75 -5.95 -16.56
CA TRP A 41 3.13 -4.81 -15.87
C TRP A 41 2.24 -5.26 -14.72
N CYS A 42 1.29 -6.17 -14.98
CA CYS A 42 0.42 -6.71 -13.95
C CYS A 42 1.22 -7.41 -12.85
N SER A 43 2.22 -8.23 -13.22
CA SER A 43 3.05 -8.95 -12.24
C SER A 43 3.79 -7.99 -11.32
N LEU A 44 4.44 -6.95 -11.88
CA LEU A 44 5.13 -5.92 -11.10
C LEU A 44 4.19 -5.25 -10.08
N TRP A 45 2.99 -4.86 -10.52
CA TRP A 45 2.03 -4.19 -9.66
C TRP A 45 1.39 -5.12 -8.62
N VAL A 46 1.16 -6.39 -8.94
CA VAL A 46 0.73 -7.42 -7.98
C VAL A 46 1.79 -7.63 -6.90
N PHE A 47 3.07 -7.73 -7.27
CA PHE A 47 4.16 -7.82 -6.30
C PHE A 47 4.24 -6.59 -5.39
N MET A 48 3.86 -5.41 -5.87
CA MET A 48 3.82 -4.17 -5.08
C MET A 48 2.66 -4.07 -4.09
N ILE A 49 1.64 -4.94 -4.18
CA ILE A 49 0.53 -4.99 -3.21
C ILE A 49 1.04 -5.46 -1.83
N THR A 50 1.90 -6.47 -1.80
CA THR A 50 2.47 -7.03 -0.56
C THR A 50 3.25 -6.00 0.28
N PRO A 51 4.24 -5.26 -0.26
CA PRO A 51 4.95 -4.24 0.51
C PRO A 51 4.03 -3.07 0.88
N THR A 52 3.07 -2.72 0.03
CA THR A 52 2.06 -1.69 0.33
C THR A 52 1.27 -2.05 1.59
N LEU A 53 0.76 -3.29 1.68
CA LEU A 53 0.05 -3.79 2.85
C LEU A 53 0.95 -3.85 4.08
N LEU A 54 2.21 -4.26 3.91
CA LEU A 54 3.19 -4.29 4.99
C LEU A 54 3.42 -2.90 5.61
N ILE A 55 3.51 -1.86 4.77
CA ILE A 55 3.68 -0.47 5.24
C ILE A 55 2.44 -0.02 6.02
N VAL A 56 1.25 -0.32 5.51
CA VAL A 56 -0.02 0.02 6.18
C VAL A 56 -0.16 -0.69 7.53
N ASP A 57 0.15 -1.99 7.61
CA ASP A 57 0.09 -2.74 8.87
C ASP A 57 1.10 -2.20 9.88
N ARG A 58 2.31 -1.83 9.43
CA ARG A 58 3.35 -1.26 10.28
C ARG A 58 2.94 0.09 10.85
N ASP A 59 2.29 0.95 10.06
CA ASP A 59 1.74 2.22 10.55
C ASP A 59 0.59 2.00 11.55
N ARG A 60 -0.28 1.01 11.29
CA ARG A 60 -1.38 0.68 12.20
C ARG A 60 -0.87 0.21 13.56
N ARG A 61 0.09 -0.72 13.58
CA ARG A 61 0.75 -1.21 14.80
C ARG A 61 1.46 -0.08 15.56
N ALA A 62 2.12 0.84 14.86
CA ALA A 62 2.78 1.98 15.48
C ALA A 62 1.78 2.92 16.18
N ARG A 63 0.59 3.13 15.60
CA ARG A 63 -0.48 3.92 16.23
C ARG A 63 -1.06 3.22 17.45
N GLU A 64 -1.31 1.92 17.36
CA GLU A 64 -1.79 1.11 18.49
C GLU A 64 -0.81 1.15 19.67
N ALA A 65 0.50 1.03 19.41
CA ALA A 65 1.53 1.14 20.44
C ALA A 65 1.55 2.52 21.14
N ARG A 66 1.39 3.61 20.38
CA ARG A 66 1.29 4.96 20.93
C ARG A 66 0.04 5.15 21.79
N ALA A 67 -1.09 4.61 21.36
CA ALA A 67 -2.34 4.65 22.12
C ALA A 67 -2.22 3.87 23.44
N GLY A 68 -1.58 2.68 23.42
CA GLY A 68 -1.31 1.90 24.62
C GLY A 68 -0.39 2.61 25.61
N GLN A 69 0.65 3.29 25.12
CA GLN A 69 1.54 4.12 25.96
C GLN A 69 0.80 5.31 26.59
N ALA A 70 -0.07 5.97 25.84
CA ALA A 70 -0.89 7.07 26.38
C ALA A 70 -1.86 6.57 27.46
N ALA A 71 -2.49 5.41 27.27
CA ALA A 71 -3.37 4.79 28.27
C ALA A 71 -2.59 4.36 29.53
N ALA A 72 -1.40 3.78 29.36
CA ALA A 72 -0.53 3.41 30.48
C ALA A 72 -0.03 4.63 31.26
N ALA A 73 0.29 5.74 30.57
CA ALA A 73 0.65 7.01 31.22
C ALA A 73 -0.54 7.57 32.02
N ALA A 74 -1.74 7.60 31.44
CA ALA A 74 -2.95 8.07 32.12
C ALA A 74 -3.33 7.21 33.34
N ALA A 75 -3.16 5.88 33.25
CA ALA A 75 -3.37 4.98 34.39
C ALA A 75 -2.36 5.20 35.53
N LYS A 76 -1.12 5.57 35.18
CA LYS A 76 -0.07 5.88 36.16
C LYS A 76 -0.30 7.23 36.86
N GLU A 77 -0.99 8.15 36.19
CA GLU A 77 -1.30 9.49 36.68
C GLU A 77 -2.59 9.51 37.53
N GLY A 78 -3.61 8.74 37.15
CA GLY A 78 -4.87 8.62 37.92
C GLY A 78 -4.82 7.71 39.15
N GLY A 79 -3.72 6.96 39.34
CA GLY A 79 -3.48 6.12 40.53
C GLY A 79 -2.55 6.74 41.58
N ARG A 80 -2.17 8.02 41.44
CA ARG A 80 -1.50 8.82 42.47
C ARG A 80 -2.51 9.69 43.22
#